data_AF-A0A0G1YEP5-F1
#
_entry.id   AF-A0A0G1YEP5-F1
#
_cell.length_a   1.000
_cell.length_b   1.000
_cell.length_c   1.000
_cell.angle_alpha   90.00
_cell.angle_beta   90.00
_cell.angle_gamma   90.00
#
_symmetry.space_group_name_H-M   'P 1'
#
loop_
_entity.id
_entity.type
_entity.pdbx_description
1 polymer ?
#
loop_
_entity_poly.entity_id
_entity_poly.type
_entity_poly.pdbx_seq_one_letter_code
_entity_poly.pdbx_strand_id
1 'polypeptide(L)' 'MSEKLLLHLIALAATLITGLAYTAGYVSGTLGWWWTVIAVLGVYAIIIKLLGGGHH' A
#
# COMPACT_ATOMS: atom_id res chain seq x y z
N MET A 1 -17.07 9.52 -12.78
CA MET A 1 -15.81 8.75 -12.92
C MET A 1 -15.11 8.43 -11.58
N SER A 2 -15.69 8.73 -10.41
CA SER A 2 -14.95 8.67 -9.14
C SER A 2 -14.95 7.28 -8.46
N GLU A 3 -16.09 6.60 -8.41
CA GLU A 3 -16.26 5.43 -7.54
C GLU A 3 -15.51 4.17 -8.05
N LYS A 4 -15.54 3.92 -9.37
CA LYS A 4 -14.77 2.82 -9.97
C LYS A 4 -13.26 3.05 -9.82
N LEU A 5 -12.78 4.28 -9.99
CA LEU A 5 -11.36 4.60 -9.82
C LEU A 5 -10.92 4.39 -8.36
N LEU A 6 -11.73 4.85 -7.41
CA LEU A 6 -11.51 4.66 -5.97
C LEU A 6 -11.40 3.17 -5.62
N LEU A 7 -12.31 2.34 -6.13
CA LEU A 7 -12.28 0.89 -5.92
C LEU A 7 -11.00 0.24 -6.50
N HIS A 8 -10.53 0.69 -7.67
CA HIS A 8 -9.28 0.19 -8.25
C HIS A 8 -8.06 0.62 -7.44
N LEU A 9 -8.04 1.84 -6.90
CA LEU A 9 -6.97 2.31 -6.01
C LEU A 9 -6.93 1.52 -4.70
N ILE A 10 -8.09 1.20 -4.12
CA ILE A 10 -8.18 0.35 -2.92
C ILE A 10 -7.72 -1.08 -3.24
N ALA A 11 -8.12 -1.65 -4.38
CA ALA A 11 -7.67 -2.98 -4.80
C ALA A 11 -6.15 -3.03 -5.06
N LEU A 12 -5.58 -1.98 -5.65
CA LEU A 12 -4.14 -1.83 -5.85
C LEU A 12 -3.42 -1.75 -4.49
N ALA A 13 -3.95 -0.98 -3.56
CA ALA A 13 -3.44 -0.85 -2.20
C ALA A 13 -3.36 -2.20 -1.48
N ALA A 14 -4.47 -2.95 -1.51
CA ALA A 14 -4.56 -4.26 -0.88
C ALA A 14 -3.53 -5.22 -1.49
N THR A 15 -3.41 -5.24 -2.81
CA THR A 15 -2.45 -6.10 -3.55
C THR A 15 -1.00 -5.76 -3.21
N LEU A 16 -0.66 -4.48 -3.11
CA LEU A 16 0.69 -4.05 -2.72
C LEU A 16 1.01 -4.45 -1.27
N ILE A 17 0.04 -4.31 -0.35
CA ILE A 17 0.22 -4.69 1.05
C ILE A 17 0.43 -6.20 1.19
N THR A 18 -0.38 -7.04 0.53
CA THR A 18 -0.18 -8.50 0.57
C THR A 18 1.12 -8.93 -0.10
N GLY A 19 1.49 -8.32 -1.22
CA GLY A 19 2.77 -8.59 -1.88
C GLY A 19 3.95 -8.25 -0.97
N LEU A 20 3.95 -7.06 -0.37
CA LEU A 20 4.99 -6.63 0.57
C LEU A 20 5.05 -7.52 1.81
N ALA A 21 3.91 -7.87 2.40
CA ALA A 21 3.82 -8.77 3.55
C ALA A 21 4.38 -10.17 3.23
N TYR A 22 4.02 -10.74 2.08
CA TYR A 22 4.54 -12.02 1.62
C TYR A 22 6.05 -11.96 1.37
N THR A 23 6.53 -10.94 0.64
CA THR A 23 7.95 -10.79 0.32
C THR A 23 8.78 -10.56 1.58
N ALA A 24 8.33 -9.76 2.53
CA ALA A 24 9.06 -9.57 3.77
C ALA A 24 9.04 -10.80 4.68
N GLY A 25 7.92 -11.51 4.74
CA GLY A 25 7.85 -12.81 5.44
C GLY A 25 8.79 -13.85 4.83
N TYR A 26 8.91 -13.87 3.49
CA TYR A 26 9.74 -14.81 2.76
C TYR A 26 11.25 -14.46 2.81
N VAL A 27 11.60 -13.18 2.63
CA VAL A 27 13.00 -12.73 2.48
C VAL A 27 13.64 -12.39 3.83
N SER A 28 12.90 -11.78 4.75
CA SER A 28 13.51 -11.09 5.88
C SER A 28 13.57 -11.91 7.17
N GLY A 29 12.95 -13.09 7.20
CA GLY A 29 12.86 -13.93 8.40
C GLY A 29 12.36 -13.14 9.63
N THR A 30 12.66 -13.63 10.83
CA THR A 30 12.14 -13.05 12.10
C THR A 30 12.69 -11.63 12.41
N LEU A 31 13.80 -11.21 11.79
CA LEU A 31 14.53 -9.99 12.18
C LEU A 31 14.39 -8.80 11.22
N GLY A 32 13.93 -9.00 9.98
CA GLY A 32 13.81 -7.91 8.99
C GLY A 32 12.37 -7.57 8.55
N TRP A 33 11.35 -8.15 9.18
CA TRP A 33 9.93 -7.89 8.86
C TRP A 33 9.47 -6.45 9.16
N TRP A 34 10.26 -5.66 9.89
CA TRP A 34 9.91 -4.30 10.25
C TRP A 34 10.04 -3.31 9.07
N TRP A 35 10.90 -3.61 8.08
CA TRP A 35 11.00 -2.80 6.86
C TRP A 35 9.71 -2.81 6.03
N THR A 36 8.90 -3.88 6.15
CA THR A 36 7.56 -3.96 5.55
C THR A 36 6.62 -2.91 6.09
N VAL A 37 6.73 -2.58 7.38
CA VAL A 37 5.89 -1.55 8.01
C VAL A 37 6.16 -0.19 7.34
N ILE A 38 7.43 0.12 7.07
CA ILE A 38 7.83 1.35 6.38
C ILE A 38 7.26 1.37 4.95
N ALA A 39 7.35 0.25 4.22
CA ALA A 39 6.81 0.13 2.87
C ALA A 39 5.28 0.29 2.84
N VAL A 40 4.55 -0.33 3.78
CA VAL A 40 3.10 -0.20 3.92
C VAL A 40 2.67 1.23 4.25
N LEU A 41 3.39 1.91 5.15
CA LEU A 41 3.14 3.33 5.45
C LEU A 41 3.38 4.22 4.23
N GLY A 42 4.38 3.90 3.39
CA GLY A 42 4.62 4.58 2.12
C GLY A 42 3.45 4.44 1.13
N VAL A 43 2.93 3.22 0.96
CA VAL A 43 1.75 2.95 0.11
C VAL A 43 0.54 3.73 0.62
N TYR A 44 0.31 3.75 1.94
CA TYR A 44 -0.78 4.50 2.57
C TYR A 44 -0.67 6.01 2.30
N ALA A 45 0.51 6.59 2.47
CA ALA A 45 0.75 8.02 2.20
C ALA A 45 0.52 8.37 0.72
N ILE A 46 0.94 7.51 -0.20
CA ILE A 46 0.71 7.70 -1.65
C ILE A 46 -0.79 7.70 -1.96
N ILE A 47 -1.55 6.76 -1.40
CA ILE A 47 -3.00 6.68 -1.63
C ILE A 47 -3.71 7.91 -1.08
N ILE A 48 -3.38 8.35 0.15
CA ILE A 48 -3.93 9.57 0.72
C ILE A 48 -3.62 10.78 -0.18
N LYS A 49 -2.40 10.91 -0.68
CA LYS A 49 -2.03 12.01 -1.58
C LYS A 49 -2.82 11.96 -2.89
N LEU A 50 -3.02 10.78 -3.47
CA LEU A 50 -3.81 10.59 -4.69
C LEU A 50 -5.31 10.89 -4.46
N LEU A 51 -5.84 10.56 -3.29
CA LEU A 51 -7.23 10.83 -2.93
C LEU A 51 -7.48 12.30 -2.53
N GLY A 52 -6.55 12.90 -1.79
CA GLY A 52 -6.64 14.30 -1.34
C GLY A 52 -6.31 15.33 -2.42
N GLY A 53 -5.52 14.96 -3.44
CA GLY A 53 -5.17 15.83 -4.56
C GLY A 53 -6.29 16.06 -5.59
N GLY A 54 -7.46 15.44 -5.41
CA GLY A 54 -8.63 15.60 -6.30
C GLY A 54 -9.67 16.63 -5.84
N HIS A 55 -9.38 17.42 -4.80
CA HIS A 55 -10.26 18.47 -4.25
C HIS A 55 -9.74 19.89 -4.52
N HIS A 56 -9.41 20.17 -5.77
CA HIS A 56 -9.22 21.54 -6.27
C HIS A 56 -9.98 21.72 -7.58
#